data_AF-A0AAE4CRH6-F1
#
_entry.id   AF-A0AAE4CRH6-F1
#
_cell.length_a   1.000
_cell.length_b   1.000
_cell.length_c   1.000
_cell.angle_alpha   90.00
_cell.angle_beta   90.00
_cell.angle_gamma   90.00
#
_symmetry.space_group_name_H-M   'P 1'
#
loop_
_entity.id
_entity.type
_entity.pdbx_description
1 polymer ?
#
loop_
_entity_poly.entity_id
_entity_poly.type
_entity_poly.pdbx_seq_one_letter_code
_entity_poly.pdbx_strand_id
1 'polypeptide(L)' 'MLTSAALVEARRPGEEQRRVNVDFPEWMIAALDREARRLGVTRQSVIKVWLADRLEHHTTHAA' A
#
# COMPACT_ATOMS: atom_id res chain seq x y z
N MET A 1 36.36 -27.19 -4.17
CA MET A 1 35.24 -26.56 -3.45
C MET A 1 34.76 -25.38 -4.29
N LEU A 2 33.64 -25.54 -5.00
CA LEU A 2 33.07 -24.45 -5.81
C LEU A 2 32.28 -23.54 -4.87
N THR A 3 32.68 -22.27 -4.81
CA THR A 3 32.05 -21.23 -4.01
C THR A 3 30.68 -20.92 -4.61
N SER A 4 29.62 -21.32 -3.91
CA SER A 4 28.24 -21.01 -4.24
C SER A 4 28.10 -19.49 -4.32
N ALA A 5 27.86 -18.95 -5.52
CA ALA A 5 27.47 -17.55 -5.68
C ALA A 5 26.17 -17.35 -4.90
N ALA A 6 26.24 -16.60 -3.80
CA ALA A 6 25.06 -16.20 -3.06
C ALA A 6 24.18 -15.37 -3.98
N LEU A 7 23.00 -15.89 -4.31
CA LEU A 7 21.91 -15.11 -4.89
C LEU A 7 21.56 -14.05 -3.86
N VAL A 8 22.13 -12.86 -4.00
CA VAL A 8 21.65 -11.68 -3.29
C VAL A 8 20.25 -11.43 -3.84
N GLU A 9 19.22 -11.69 -3.04
CA GLU A 9 17.86 -11.29 -3.36
C GLU A 9 17.88 -9.82 -3.74
N ALA A 10 17.54 -9.51 -4.99
CA ALA A 10 17.41 -8.15 -5.46
C ALA A 10 16.25 -7.48 -4.71
N ARG A 11 16.55 -6.89 -3.54
CA ARG A 11 15.61 -6.06 -2.79
C ARG A 11 15.49 -4.73 -3.51
N ARG A 12 14.30 -4.37 -3.98
CA ARG A 12 14.12 -3.05 -4.59
C ARG A 12 14.11 -2.00 -3.48
N PRO A 13 14.90 -0.92 -3.59
CA PRO A 13 14.81 0.21 -2.68
C PRO A 13 13.35 0.71 -2.63
N GLY A 14 12.73 0.71 -1.44
CA GLY A 14 11.31 1.05 -1.25
C GLY A 14 10.35 -0.12 -1.02
N GLU A 15 10.82 -1.38 -1.08
CA GLU A 15 10.00 -2.58 -0.75
C GLU A 15 9.89 -2.88 0.75
N GLU A 16 10.52 -2.07 1.61
CA GLU A 16 10.43 -2.25 3.06
C GLU A 16 9.01 -1.92 3.56
N GLN A 17 8.23 -2.97 3.85
CA GLN A 17 6.89 -2.82 4.37
C GLN A 17 6.92 -2.53 5.87
N ARG A 18 6.46 -1.35 6.27
CA ARG A 18 6.23 -1.01 7.67
C ARG A 18 4.74 -1.07 8.00
N ARG A 19 4.38 -1.82 9.05
CA ARG A 19 3.00 -1.84 9.56
C ARG A 19 2.73 -0.57 10.37
N VAL A 20 1.59 0.06 10.09
CA VAL A 20 1.06 1.20 10.83
C VAL A 20 -0.37 0.87 11.25
N ASN A 21 -0.72 1.17 12.49
CA ASN A 21 -2.08 1.03 13.00
C ASN A 21 -2.76 2.40 12.95
N VAL A 22 -4.00 2.43 12.48
CA VAL A 22 -4.81 3.65 12.34
C VAL A 22 -6.24 3.30 12.75
N ASP A 23 -6.82 4.11 13.62
CA ASP A 23 -8.24 4.03 13.94
C ASP A 23 -9.05 4.85 12.94
N PHE A 24 -10.18 4.29 12.52
CA PHE A 24 -11.09 4.94 11.57
C PHE A 24 -12.47 5.11 12.21
N PRO A 25 -13.15 6.24 11.98
CA PRO A 25 -14.53 6.40 12.41
C PRO A 25 -15.45 5.44 11.63
N GLU A 26 -16.55 5.04 12.26
CA GLU A 26 -17.53 4.06 11.75
C GLU A 26 -17.98 4.36 10.31
N TRP A 27 -18.28 5.63 10.02
CA TRP A 27 -18.76 6.04 8.70
C TRP A 27 -17.73 5.78 7.59
N MET A 28 -16.43 5.89 7.91
CA MET A 28 -15.36 5.67 6.95
C MET A 28 -15.16 4.18 6.72
N ILE A 29 -15.24 3.35 7.76
CA ILE A 29 -15.24 1.90 7.63
C ILE A 29 -16.40 1.44 6.74
N ALA A 30 -17.61 1.94 6.99
CA ALA A 30 -18.78 1.62 6.19
C ALA A 30 -18.62 2.03 4.70
N ALA A 31 -17.94 3.15 4.42
CA ALA A 31 -17.63 3.55 3.05
C ALA A 31 -16.61 2.62 2.38
N LEU A 32 -15.54 2.26 3.10
CA LEU A 32 -14.53 1.30 2.63
C LEU A 32 -15.13 -0.07 2.36
N ASP A 33 -16.06 -0.54 3.20
CA ASP A 33 -16.79 -1.81 3.01
C ASP A 33 -17.54 -1.86 1.70
N ARG A 34 -18.31 -0.80 1.41
CA ARG A 34 -19.10 -0.73 0.18
C ARG A 34 -18.21 -0.78 -1.05
N GLU A 35 -17.09 -0.06 -1.01
CA GLU A 35 -16.17 0.00 -2.14
C GLU A 35 -15.40 -1.31 -2.32
N ALA A 36 -14.89 -1.88 -1.24
CA ALA A 36 -14.22 -3.17 -1.23
C ALA A 36 -15.13 -4.26 -1.83
N ARG A 37 -16.42 -4.30 -1.45
CA ARG A 37 -17.40 -5.23 -2.02
C ARG A 37 -17.66 -4.97 -3.50
N ARG A 38 -17.82 -3.71 -3.90
CA ARG A 38 -18.06 -3.32 -5.30
C ARG A 38 -16.92 -3.76 -6.22
N LEU A 39 -15.68 -3.67 -5.74
CA LEU A 39 -14.47 -4.01 -6.49
C LEU A 39 -14.02 -5.47 -6.29
N GLY A 40 -14.62 -6.21 -5.35
CA GLY A 40 -14.21 -7.57 -5.02
C GLY A 40 -12.81 -7.66 -4.38
N VAL A 41 -12.39 -6.63 -3.64
CA VAL A 41 -11.05 -6.54 -3.02
C VAL A 41 -11.16 -6.30 -1.51
N THR A 42 -10.01 -6.26 -0.82
CA THR A 42 -9.97 -5.95 0.62
C THR A 42 -10.01 -4.45 0.88
N ARG A 43 -10.45 -4.05 2.08
CA ARG A 43 -10.35 -2.65 2.56
C ARG A 43 -8.93 -2.11 2.47
N GLN A 44 -7.93 -2.93 2.83
CA GLN A 44 -6.51 -2.58 2.79
C GLN A 44 -6.07 -2.23 1.36
N SER A 45 -6.57 -2.94 0.35
CA SER A 45 -6.31 -2.64 -1.06
C SER A 45 -6.90 -1.29 -1.46
N VAL A 46 -8.15 -1.01 -1.05
CA VAL A 46 -8.80 0.29 -1.31
C VAL A 46 -8.01 1.43 -0.65
N ILE A 47 -7.69 1.29 0.64
CA ILE A 47 -6.89 2.28 1.40
C ILE A 47 -5.56 2.54 0.69
N LYS A 48 -4.84 1.49 0.29
CA LYS A 48 -3.53 1.60 -0.36
C LYS A 48 -3.63 2.40 -1.66
N VAL A 49 -4.60 2.08 -2.53
CA VAL A 49 -4.74 2.75 -3.83
C VAL A 49 -5.12 4.22 -3.65
N TRP A 50 -6.12 4.51 -2.82
CA TRP A 50 -6.56 5.89 -2.59
C TRP A 50 -5.48 6.76 -1.93
N LEU A 51 -4.72 6.19 -0.99
CA LEU A 51 -3.62 6.90 -0.35
C LEU A 51 -2.48 7.17 -1.34
N ALA A 52 -2.10 6.18 -2.14
CA ALA A 52 -1.08 6.34 -3.18
C ALA A 52 -1.47 7.44 -4.19
N ASP A 53 -2.70 7.35 -4.71
CA ASP A 53 -3.27 8.34 -5.64
C ASP A 53 -3.20 9.75 -5.05
N ARG A 54 -3.63 9.93 -3.80
CA ARG A 54 -3.60 11.25 -3.15
C ARG A 54 -2.18 11.77 -2.93
N LEU A 55 -1.22 10.91 -2.57
CA LEU A 55 0.18 11.29 -2.34
C LEU A 55 0.89 11.66 -3.66
N GLU A 56 0.62 10.94 -4.75
CA GLU A 56 1.15 11.26 -6.08
C GLU A 56 0.66 12.63 -6.55
N HIS A 57 -0.65 12.91 -6.44
CA HIS A 57 -1.22 14.20 -6.82
C HIS A 57 -0.64 15.40 -6.05
N HIS A 58 -0.34 15.22 -4.75
CA HIS A 58 0.32 16.28 -3.95
C HIS A 58 1.79 16.47 -4.31
N THR A 59 2.48 15.39 -4.69
CA THR A 59 3.89 15.46 -5.08
C THR A 59 4.06 16.20 -6.41
N THR A 60 3.14 16.01 -7.36
CA THR A 60 3.21 16.65 -8.68
C THR A 60 2.93 18.16 -8.66
N HIS A 61 2.16 18.67 -7.69
CA HIS A 61 1.87 20.13 -7.57
C HIS A 61 2.93 20.90 -6.77
N ALA A 62 3.91 20.21 -6.17
CA ALA A 62 4.97 20.81 -5.38
C ALA A 62 6.31 20.92 -6.14
N ALA A 63 6.34 20.59 -7.43
CA ALA A 63 7.49 20.67 -8.33
C ALA A 63 7.26 21.70 -9.43
#